data_AF-A0A1G9L8L0-F1
#
_entry.id   AF-A0A1G9L8L0-F1
#
_cell.length_a   1.000
_cell.length_b   1.000
_cell.length_c   1.000
_cell.angle_alpha   90.00
_cell.angle_beta   90.00
_cell.angle_gamma   90.00
#
_symmetry.space_group_name_H-M   'P 1'
#
loop_
_entity.id
_entity.type
_entity.pdbx_description
1 polymer ?
#
loop_
_entity_poly.entity_id
_entity_poly.type
_entity_poly.pdbx_seq_one_letter_code
_entity_poly.pdbx_strand_id
1 'polypeptide(L)'
;MNFNYKLELENILNSVYEYKLFEIISKNKDLNSNIDSISDYKEIIQNTKIYFGSELYDFILNLIPKDKDGYFFRCEIAKSHNYSFPRVYDYLGNPLKNLNSNKFAIQLWESHMNNFLLEDLEIKFNQNDFSSFVESHLEILKPKFKKNLNEYNENSKIVIQFNSLDNLALTVKNMILNGSLDFSYAQDLVDLDKLRDEMSKFSATFHIYNEFDKLEDDLEYCINKFFKYNSNELLNFLIKEKGFKIKEGIGLIKG
;
A
#
# COMPACT_ATOMS: atom_id res chain seq x y z
N MET A 1 25.52 -1.27 24.23
CA MET A 1 25.11 -1.75 22.90
C MET A 1 25.89 -0.94 21.89
N ASN A 2 26.78 -1.56 21.10
CA ASN A 2 27.56 -0.83 20.10
C ASN A 2 26.66 -0.54 18.90
N PHE A 3 26.13 0.68 18.88
CA PHE A 3 25.34 1.16 17.76
C PHE A 3 26.24 1.36 16.53
N ASN A 4 25.80 0.95 15.34
CA ASN A 4 26.48 1.23 14.09
C ASN A 4 25.45 1.71 13.06
N TYR A 5 25.40 3.01 12.79
CA TYR A 5 24.45 3.61 11.87
C TYR A 5 24.52 3.03 10.47
N LYS A 6 25.73 2.73 9.98
CA LYS A 6 25.91 2.12 8.67
C LYS A 6 25.25 0.75 8.60
N LEU A 7 25.38 -0.05 9.67
CA LEU A 7 24.74 -1.37 9.76
C LEU A 7 23.22 -1.24 9.81
N GLU A 8 22.69 -0.28 10.56
CA GLU A 8 21.24 -0.06 10.61
C GLU A 8 20.67 0.43 9.27
N LEU A 9 21.38 1.32 8.58
CA LEU A 9 21.02 1.71 7.22
C LEU A 9 20.98 0.50 6.28
N GLU A 10 21.98 -0.38 6.35
CA GLU A 10 22.00 -1.63 5.56
C GLU A 10 20.83 -2.56 5.91
N ASN A 11 20.49 -2.70 7.19
CA ASN A 11 19.34 -3.51 7.64
C ASN A 11 17.99 -2.96 7.12
N ILE A 12 17.81 -1.64 7.20
CA ILE A 12 16.60 -0.98 6.70
C ILE A 12 16.53 -1.11 5.18
N LEU A 13 17.65 -0.89 4.48
CA LEU A 13 17.71 -1.01 3.03
C LEU A 13 17.41 -2.44 2.57
N ASN A 14 17.93 -3.46 3.26
CA ASN A 14 17.58 -4.87 3.01
C ASN A 14 16.08 -5.13 3.20
N SER A 15 15.47 -4.52 4.21
CA SER A 15 14.01 -4.63 4.44
C SER A 15 13.21 -3.95 3.32
N VAL A 16 13.70 -2.83 2.79
CA VAL A 16 13.11 -2.14 1.62
C VAL A 16 13.24 -3.01 0.37
N TYR A 17 14.39 -3.63 0.13
CA TYR A 17 14.57 -4.55 -1.01
C TYR A 17 13.69 -5.79 -0.89
N GLU A 18 13.54 -6.35 0.30
CA GLU A 18 12.60 -7.44 0.55
C GLU A 18 11.16 -7.02 0.21
N TYR A 19 10.74 -5.83 0.65
CA TYR A 19 9.41 -5.30 0.35
C TYR A 19 9.19 -5.13 -1.16
N LYS A 20 10.15 -4.52 -1.88
CA LYS A 20 10.07 -4.34 -3.34
C LYS A 20 10.06 -5.68 -4.08
N LEU A 21 10.84 -6.66 -3.61
CA LEU A 21 10.82 -8.00 -4.18
C LEU A 21 9.43 -8.64 -4.02
N PHE A 22 8.84 -8.56 -2.84
CA PHE A 22 7.47 -9.05 -2.62
C PHE A 22 6.44 -8.33 -3.49
N GLU A 23 6.56 -7.01 -3.65
CA GLU A 23 5.70 -6.19 -4.52
C GLU A 23 5.76 -6.66 -5.99
N ILE A 24 6.96 -6.93 -6.51
CA ILE A 24 7.16 -7.44 -7.88
C ILE A 24 6.49 -8.80 -8.06
N ILE A 25 6.68 -9.70 -7.10
CA ILE A 25 6.16 -11.07 -7.15
C ILE A 25 4.63 -11.07 -7.07
N SER A 26 4.07 -10.30 -6.14
CA SER A 26 2.62 -10.22 -5.92
C SER A 26 1.87 -9.59 -7.09
N LYS A 27 2.43 -8.55 -7.72
CA LYS A 27 1.82 -7.88 -8.89
C LYS A 27 1.94 -8.69 -10.19
N ASN A 28 2.97 -9.54 -10.30
CA ASN A 28 3.18 -10.36 -11.49
C ASN A 28 2.53 -11.74 -11.33
N LYS A 29 1.44 -11.99 -12.06
CA LYS A 29 0.65 -13.23 -11.98
C LYS A 29 1.46 -14.49 -12.24
N ASP A 30 2.43 -14.42 -13.15
CA ASP A 30 3.26 -15.57 -13.51
C ASP A 30 4.24 -15.91 -12.39
N LEU A 31 4.79 -14.90 -11.71
CA LEU A 31 5.68 -15.10 -10.55
C LEU A 31 4.91 -15.59 -9.32
N ASN A 32 3.75 -15.00 -9.03
CA ASN A 32 2.89 -15.39 -7.91
C ASN A 32 2.48 -16.87 -8.03
N SER A 33 2.07 -17.29 -9.24
CA SER A 33 1.63 -18.67 -9.50
C SER A 33 2.78 -19.68 -9.45
N ASN A 34 4.01 -19.25 -9.75
CA ASN A 34 5.21 -20.10 -9.81
C ASN A 34 6.19 -19.83 -8.65
N ILE A 35 5.69 -19.44 -7.47
CA ILE A 35 6.53 -19.15 -6.29
C ILE A 35 7.47 -20.31 -5.93
N ASP A 36 7.05 -21.56 -6.18
CA ASP A 36 7.84 -22.76 -5.91
C ASP A 36 9.00 -22.96 -6.89
N SER A 37 9.01 -22.29 -8.05
CA SER A 37 10.11 -22.26 -9.03
C SER A 37 10.61 -20.85 -9.31
N ILE A 38 10.45 -19.92 -8.36
CA ILE A 38 10.80 -18.51 -8.55
C ILE A 38 12.28 -18.26 -8.87
N SER A 39 13.13 -19.20 -8.50
CA SER A 39 14.56 -19.27 -8.83
C SER A 39 14.80 -19.18 -10.33
N ASP A 40 13.92 -19.79 -11.13
CA ASP A 40 14.00 -19.80 -12.60
C ASP A 40 13.68 -18.42 -13.20
N TYR A 41 13.02 -17.55 -12.42
CA TYR A 41 12.64 -16.20 -12.80
C TYR A 41 13.60 -15.13 -12.26
N LYS A 42 14.74 -15.53 -11.68
CA LYS A 42 15.71 -14.61 -11.07
C LYS A 42 16.15 -13.49 -12.00
N GLU A 43 16.47 -13.81 -13.27
CA GLU A 43 16.87 -12.80 -14.26
C GLU A 43 15.76 -11.78 -14.54
N ILE A 44 14.50 -12.23 -14.60
CA ILE A 44 13.34 -11.35 -14.82
C ILE A 44 13.19 -10.40 -13.64
N ILE A 45 13.31 -10.92 -12.41
CA ILE A 45 13.23 -10.12 -11.18
C ILE A 45 14.36 -9.08 -11.14
N GLN A 46 15.61 -9.48 -11.41
CA GLN A 46 16.76 -8.58 -11.38
C GLN A 46 16.69 -7.47 -12.44
N ASN A 47 16.13 -7.78 -13.61
CA ASN A 47 15.93 -6.80 -14.69
C ASN A 47 14.71 -5.89 -14.48
N THR A 48 13.87 -6.19 -13.49
CA THR A 48 12.73 -5.33 -13.16
C THR A 48 13.25 -4.05 -12.52
N LYS A 49 12.94 -2.90 -13.15
CA LYS A 49 13.35 -1.59 -12.63
C LYS A 49 12.64 -1.29 -11.32
N ILE A 50 13.41 -0.94 -10.31
CA ILE A 50 12.90 -0.48 -9.01
C ILE A 50 13.17 1.00 -8.83
N TYR A 51 12.30 1.65 -8.04
CA TYR A 51 12.43 3.06 -7.70
C TYR A 51 12.19 3.23 -6.20
N PHE A 52 12.89 4.20 -5.62
CA PHE A 52 12.65 4.66 -4.26
C PHE A 52 11.58 5.74 -4.32
N GLY A 53 10.32 5.32 -4.23
CA GLY A 53 9.19 6.25 -4.25
C GLY A 53 8.76 6.65 -2.83
N SER A 54 8.05 7.77 -2.72
CA SER A 54 7.56 8.30 -1.45
C SER A 54 6.61 7.34 -0.72
N GLU A 55 6.03 6.37 -1.43
CA GLU A 55 5.22 5.30 -0.82
C GLU A 55 6.01 4.46 0.20
N LEU A 56 7.34 4.44 0.10
CA LEU A 56 8.20 3.72 1.03
C LEU A 56 8.46 4.47 2.33
N TYR A 57 8.18 5.78 2.40
CA TYR A 57 8.56 6.59 3.54
C TYR A 57 7.85 6.11 4.81
N ASP A 58 6.53 5.92 4.73
CA ASP A 58 5.76 5.40 5.86
C ASP A 58 6.20 3.98 6.25
N PHE A 59 6.54 3.14 5.27
CA PHE A 59 7.08 1.80 5.55
C PHE A 59 8.40 1.88 6.33
N ILE A 60 9.33 2.73 5.89
CA ILE A 60 10.64 2.90 6.53
C ILE A 60 10.50 3.48 7.94
N LEU A 61 9.66 4.50 8.11
CA LEU A 61 9.42 5.11 9.41
C LEU A 61 8.81 4.09 10.40
N ASN A 62 7.95 3.18 9.92
CA ASN A 62 7.40 2.10 10.73
C ASN A 62 8.43 1.02 11.13
N LEU A 63 9.59 0.94 10.46
CA LEU A 63 10.69 0.07 10.88
C LEU A 63 11.45 0.66 12.09
N ILE A 64 11.35 1.98 12.30
CA ILE A 64 11.93 2.63 13.47
C ILE A 64 11.07 2.28 14.70
N PRO A 65 11.65 1.77 15.80
CA PRO A 65 10.88 1.47 17.00
C PRO A 65 10.16 2.73 17.51
N LYS A 66 8.91 2.55 17.96
CA LYS A 66 8.12 3.62 18.56
C LYS A 66 8.92 4.34 19.65
N ASP A 67 8.78 5.67 19.70
CA ASP A 67 9.50 6.56 20.63
C ASP A 67 11.04 6.58 20.43
N LYS A 68 11.53 6.13 19.26
CA LYS A 68 12.95 6.20 18.86
C LYS A 68 13.16 6.96 17.55
N ASP A 69 12.23 7.82 17.18
CA ASP A 69 12.36 8.73 16.02
C ASP A 69 13.64 9.55 16.10
N GLY A 70 14.43 9.59 15.04
CA GLY A 70 15.73 10.27 14.97
C GLY A 70 16.84 9.63 15.81
N TYR A 71 16.58 8.51 16.51
CA TYR A 71 17.55 7.89 17.43
C TYR A 71 18.84 7.49 16.74
N PHE A 72 18.73 6.96 15.53
CA PHE A 72 19.87 6.50 14.75
C PHE A 72 20.87 7.63 14.47
N PHE A 73 20.38 8.78 13.97
CA PHE A 73 21.21 9.97 13.75
C PHE A 73 21.76 10.56 15.04
N ARG A 74 20.95 10.59 16.10
CA ARG A 74 21.41 11.11 17.40
C ARG A 74 22.63 10.36 17.91
N CYS A 75 22.65 9.04 17.73
CA CYS A 75 23.78 8.21 18.14
C CYS A 75 25.05 8.54 17.33
N GLU A 76 24.95 8.80 16.03
CA GLU A 76 26.11 9.22 15.21
C GLU A 76 26.60 10.62 15.57
N ILE A 77 25.70 11.58 15.79
CA ILE A 77 26.06 12.93 16.24
C ILE A 77 26.77 12.86 17.60
N ALA A 78 26.27 12.04 18.53
CA ALA A 78 26.91 11.85 19.82
C ALA A 78 28.33 11.30 19.69
N LYS A 79 28.54 10.29 18.84
CA LYS A 79 29.87 9.73 18.57
C LYS A 79 30.82 10.75 17.95
N SER A 80 30.39 11.47 16.91
CA SER A 80 31.23 12.46 16.23
C SER A 80 31.72 13.57 17.16
N HIS A 81 30.95 13.87 18.21
CA HIS A 81 31.29 14.87 19.22
C HIS A 81 31.88 14.28 20.51
N ASN A 82 32.21 12.97 20.54
CA ASN A 82 32.70 12.24 21.71
C ASN A 82 31.78 12.36 22.95
N TYR A 83 30.48 12.50 22.74
CA TYR A 83 29.52 12.47 23.84
C TYR A 83 29.27 11.04 24.31
N SER A 84 29.16 10.87 25.62
CA SER A 84 28.92 9.57 26.24
C SER A 84 27.55 8.99 25.91
N PHE A 85 26.59 9.81 25.46
CA PHE A 85 25.24 9.40 25.08
C PHE A 85 24.55 10.43 24.17
N PRO A 86 23.51 10.02 23.41
CA PRO A 86 22.67 10.93 22.65
C PRO A 86 21.83 11.80 23.60
N ARG A 87 21.85 13.13 23.43
CA ARG A 87 21.36 14.15 24.38
C ARG A 87 19.85 14.10 24.76
N VAL A 88 19.09 13.10 24.34
CA VAL A 88 17.66 12.92 24.69
C VAL A 88 17.41 11.68 25.56
N TYR A 89 18.38 10.77 25.65
CA TYR A 89 18.27 9.53 26.42
C TYR A 89 19.45 9.38 27.38
N ASP A 90 19.22 8.75 28.53
CA ASP A 90 20.28 8.40 29.49
C ASP A 90 21.07 7.15 29.04
N TYR A 91 22.05 6.76 29.85
CA TYR A 91 22.91 5.60 29.62
C TYR A 91 22.18 4.23 29.63
N LEU A 92 20.91 4.21 30.05
CA LEU A 92 20.03 3.05 30.05
C LEU A 92 19.01 3.08 28.90
N GLY A 93 19.01 4.15 28.10
CA GLY A 93 18.04 4.35 27.02
C GLY A 93 16.69 4.93 27.50
N ASN A 94 16.62 5.49 28.70
CA ASN A 94 15.41 6.19 29.17
C ASN A 94 15.41 7.65 28.71
N PRO A 95 14.26 8.26 28.43
CA PRO A 95 14.16 9.70 28.17
C PRO A 95 14.73 10.54 29.32
N LEU A 96 15.54 11.55 29.02
CA LEU A 96 16.08 12.46 30.04
C LEU A 96 14.94 13.29 30.67
N LYS A 97 14.84 13.27 32.00
CA LYS A 97 13.74 13.87 32.78
C LYS A 97 13.60 15.39 32.65
N ASN A 98 14.60 16.11 32.13
CA ASN A 98 14.59 17.56 32.12
C ASN A 98 14.55 18.11 30.69
N LEU A 99 13.33 18.15 30.14
CA LEU A 99 12.98 18.71 28.83
C LEU A 99 12.53 20.17 28.99
N ASN A 100 13.36 21.07 29.54
CA ASN A 100 13.02 22.50 29.57
C ASN A 100 12.83 23.12 28.16
N SER A 101 12.95 22.32 27.10
CA SER A 101 12.67 22.64 25.71
C SER A 101 11.36 21.98 25.23
N ASN A 102 10.33 22.81 25.06
CA ASN A 102 9.15 22.66 24.21
C ASN A 102 9.02 21.33 23.44
N LYS A 103 8.03 20.49 23.79
CA LYS A 103 7.65 19.23 23.10
C LYS A 103 7.59 19.38 21.57
N PHE A 104 7.12 20.52 21.08
CA PHE A 104 7.04 20.81 19.64
C PHE A 104 8.43 20.87 18.98
N ALA A 105 9.43 21.47 19.63
CA ALA A 105 10.79 21.55 19.11
C ALA A 105 11.46 20.18 19.02
N ILE A 106 11.15 19.29 19.98
CA ILE A 106 11.63 17.90 19.98
C ILE A 106 11.03 17.14 18.80
N GLN A 107 9.71 17.20 18.63
CA GLN A 107 9.01 16.54 17.52
C GLN A 107 9.48 17.04 16.16
N LEU A 108 9.67 18.36 16.01
CA LEU A 108 10.18 18.97 14.78
C LEU A 108 11.59 18.45 14.48
N TRP A 109 12.46 18.41 15.50
CA TRP A 109 13.81 17.93 15.33
C TRP A 109 13.88 16.43 15.04
N GLU A 110 13.06 15.60 15.69
CA GLU A 110 12.95 14.16 15.42
C GLU A 110 12.48 13.89 13.98
N SER A 111 11.47 14.63 13.52
CA SER A 111 10.98 14.55 12.14
C SER A 111 12.05 14.91 11.12
N HIS A 112 12.84 15.97 11.37
CA HIS A 112 13.96 16.32 10.49
C HIS A 112 15.05 15.24 10.46
N MET A 113 15.38 14.63 11.59
CA MET A 113 16.37 13.53 11.64
C MET A 113 15.88 12.28 10.90
N ASN A 114 14.59 11.97 10.99
CA ASN A 114 13.99 10.90 10.19
C ASN A 114 14.05 11.21 8.69
N ASN A 115 13.85 12.46 8.28
CA ASN A 115 13.98 12.84 6.86
C ASN A 115 15.41 12.64 6.35
N PHE A 116 16.44 12.99 7.14
CA PHE A 116 17.82 12.71 6.77
C PHE A 116 18.11 11.20 6.63
N LEU A 117 17.43 10.35 7.41
CA LEU A 117 17.51 8.89 7.25
C LEU A 117 16.94 8.44 5.91
N LEU A 118 15.80 8.99 5.54
CA LEU A 118 15.16 8.69 4.27
C LEU A 118 16.05 9.14 3.10
N GLU A 119 16.63 10.34 3.18
CA GLU A 119 17.57 10.86 2.17
C GLU A 119 18.82 9.96 2.05
N ASP A 120 19.43 9.55 3.17
CA ASP A 120 20.59 8.65 3.17
C ASP A 120 20.26 7.28 2.54
N LEU A 121 19.07 6.75 2.82
CA LEU A 121 18.57 5.51 2.22
C LEU A 121 18.32 5.67 0.72
N GLU A 122 17.71 6.77 0.31
CA GLU A 122 17.43 7.09 -1.09
C GLU A 122 18.72 7.19 -1.91
N ILE A 123 19.75 7.84 -1.37
CA ILE A 123 21.07 7.95 -2.02
C ILE A 123 21.74 6.58 -2.16
N LYS A 124 21.56 5.69 -1.18
CA LYS A 124 22.16 4.35 -1.19
C LYS A 124 21.37 3.36 -2.03
N PHE A 125 20.06 3.56 -2.17
CA PHE A 125 19.20 2.66 -2.91
C PHE A 125 19.57 2.62 -4.38
N ASN A 126 19.86 1.43 -4.91
CA ASN A 126 20.21 1.27 -6.32
C ASN A 126 19.91 -0.13 -6.86
N GLN A 127 19.85 -0.23 -8.18
CA GLN A 127 19.51 -1.47 -8.89
C GLN A 127 20.57 -2.58 -8.73
N ASN A 128 21.85 -2.22 -8.59
CA ASN A 128 22.93 -3.20 -8.48
C ASN A 128 22.85 -3.91 -7.14
N ASP A 129 22.70 -3.15 -6.06
CA ASP A 129 22.55 -3.70 -4.71
C ASP A 129 21.27 -4.53 -4.58
N PHE A 130 20.17 -4.11 -5.22
CA PHE A 130 18.97 -4.95 -5.30
C PHE A 130 19.22 -6.27 -6.04
N SER A 131 19.92 -6.23 -7.18
CA SER A 131 20.24 -7.44 -7.93
C SER A 131 21.09 -8.41 -7.10
N SER A 132 22.07 -7.88 -6.36
CA SER A 132 22.90 -8.65 -5.42
C SER A 132 22.10 -9.17 -4.22
N PHE A 133 21.14 -8.39 -3.72
CA PHE A 133 20.23 -8.83 -2.66
C PHE A 133 19.37 -10.01 -3.12
N VAL A 134 18.75 -9.92 -4.30
CA VAL A 134 17.96 -11.00 -4.90
C VAL A 134 18.83 -12.26 -5.05
N GLU A 135 20.07 -12.12 -5.53
CA GLU A 135 20.98 -13.23 -5.70
C GLU A 135 21.30 -13.98 -4.40
N SER A 136 21.43 -13.26 -3.31
CA SER A 136 21.82 -13.83 -2.01
C SER A 136 20.65 -14.27 -1.15
N HIS A 137 19.46 -13.68 -1.31
CA HIS A 137 18.34 -13.85 -0.37
C HIS A 137 17.08 -14.49 -0.97
N LEU A 138 16.93 -14.61 -2.30
CA LEU A 138 15.69 -15.11 -2.92
C LEU A 138 15.28 -16.49 -2.41
N GLU A 139 16.21 -17.45 -2.35
CA GLU A 139 15.94 -18.81 -1.84
C GLU A 139 15.55 -18.82 -0.35
N ILE A 140 16.20 -17.97 0.44
CA ILE A 140 15.98 -17.88 1.88
C ILE A 140 14.58 -17.30 2.17
N LEU A 141 14.15 -16.33 1.37
CA LEU A 141 12.89 -15.60 1.55
C LEU A 141 11.69 -16.29 0.90
N LYS A 142 11.89 -17.22 -0.03
CA LYS A 142 10.85 -18.02 -0.69
C LYS A 142 9.74 -18.55 0.25
N PRO A 143 10.03 -19.23 1.38
CA PRO A 143 8.97 -19.70 2.28
C PRO A 143 8.17 -18.56 2.91
N LYS A 144 8.84 -17.44 3.25
CA LYS A 144 8.19 -16.24 3.78
C LYS A 144 7.27 -15.62 2.74
N PHE A 145 7.72 -15.47 1.50
CA PHE A 145 6.89 -14.96 0.40
C PHE A 145 5.70 -15.86 0.09
N LYS A 146 5.87 -17.18 0.10
CA LYS A 146 4.74 -18.12 -0.09
C LYS A 146 3.65 -17.91 0.96
N LYS A 147 4.02 -17.75 2.23
CA LYS A 147 3.07 -17.45 3.31
C LYS A 147 2.39 -16.09 3.09
N ASN A 148 3.18 -15.05 2.85
CA ASN A 148 2.66 -13.70 2.66
C ASN A 148 1.77 -13.59 1.40
N LEU A 149 2.08 -14.32 0.33
CA LEU A 149 1.25 -14.38 -0.87
C LEU A 149 -0.08 -15.08 -0.61
N ASN A 150 -0.11 -16.13 0.21
CA ASN A 150 -1.38 -16.76 0.58
C ASN A 150 -2.26 -15.78 1.36
N GLU A 151 -1.70 -15.06 2.33
CA GLU A 151 -2.41 -14.03 3.09
C GLU A 151 -2.84 -12.86 2.19
N TYR A 152 -1.97 -12.41 1.29
CA TYR A 152 -2.28 -11.37 0.30
C TYR A 152 -3.41 -11.80 -0.65
N ASN A 153 -3.31 -13.01 -1.21
CA ASN A 153 -4.32 -13.57 -2.11
C ASN A 153 -5.65 -13.88 -1.38
N GLU A 154 -5.64 -14.07 -0.06
CA GLU A 154 -6.86 -14.20 0.74
C GLU A 154 -7.50 -12.83 1.02
N ASN A 155 -6.70 -11.82 1.35
CA ASN A 155 -7.19 -10.46 1.60
C ASN A 155 -7.59 -9.73 0.30
N SER A 156 -6.99 -10.07 -0.85
CA SER A 156 -7.34 -9.51 -2.15
C SER A 156 -8.56 -10.18 -2.80
N LYS A 157 -9.07 -11.28 -2.22
CA LYS A 157 -10.27 -11.94 -2.73
C LYS A 157 -11.48 -11.06 -2.48
N ILE A 158 -12.04 -10.53 -3.56
CA ILE A 158 -13.34 -9.86 -3.52
C ILE A 158 -14.40 -10.96 -3.61
N VAL A 159 -15.15 -11.14 -2.53
CA VAL A 159 -16.27 -12.09 -2.45
C VAL A 159 -17.58 -11.33 -2.39
N ILE A 160 -18.41 -11.46 -3.42
CA ILE A 160 -19.77 -10.92 -3.45
C ILE A 160 -20.72 -12.07 -3.12
N GLN A 161 -21.20 -12.11 -1.88
CA GLN A 161 -22.16 -13.11 -1.42
C GLN A 161 -23.59 -12.61 -1.68
N PHE A 162 -24.41 -13.43 -2.35
CA PHE A 162 -25.82 -13.11 -2.58
C PHE A 162 -26.67 -14.38 -2.51
N ASN A 163 -27.82 -14.26 -1.84
CA ASN A 163 -28.74 -15.38 -1.63
C ASN A 163 -29.65 -15.63 -2.85
N SER A 164 -29.86 -14.60 -3.67
CA SER A 164 -30.64 -14.65 -4.91
C SER A 164 -30.12 -13.61 -5.88
N LEU A 165 -30.32 -13.83 -7.18
CA LEU A 165 -29.91 -12.88 -8.24
C LEU A 165 -30.53 -11.50 -8.04
N ASP A 166 -31.75 -11.43 -7.53
CA ASP A 166 -32.43 -10.16 -7.25
C ASP A 166 -31.68 -9.30 -6.21
N ASN A 167 -30.98 -9.94 -5.28
CA ASN A 167 -30.19 -9.26 -4.25
C ASN A 167 -28.79 -8.88 -4.72
N LEU A 168 -28.31 -9.37 -5.87
CA LEU A 168 -26.95 -9.11 -6.35
C LEU A 168 -26.68 -7.61 -6.52
N ALA A 169 -27.63 -6.89 -7.14
CA ALA A 169 -27.49 -5.45 -7.32
C ALA A 169 -27.39 -4.73 -5.98
N LEU A 170 -28.25 -5.05 -5.01
CA LEU A 170 -28.23 -4.46 -3.68
C LEU A 170 -26.91 -4.75 -2.95
N THR A 171 -26.42 -6.00 -3.00
CA THR A 171 -25.14 -6.37 -2.40
C THR A 171 -23.98 -5.57 -3.00
N VAL A 172 -23.90 -5.46 -4.33
CA VAL A 172 -22.83 -4.72 -5.01
C VAL A 172 -22.87 -3.24 -4.64
N LYS A 173 -24.06 -2.62 -4.61
CA LYS A 173 -24.22 -1.23 -4.18
C LYS A 173 -23.69 -1.02 -2.76
N ASN A 174 -24.10 -1.87 -1.81
CA ASN A 174 -23.67 -1.77 -0.42
C ASN A 174 -22.15 -1.96 -0.27
N MET A 175 -21.57 -2.88 -1.04
CA MET A 175 -20.12 -3.11 -1.05
C MET A 175 -19.32 -1.93 -1.60
N ILE A 176 -19.87 -1.17 -2.54
CA ILE A 176 -19.23 0.07 -3.02
C ILE A 176 -19.33 1.16 -1.95
N LEU A 177 -20.51 1.33 -1.34
CA LEU A 177 -20.76 2.36 -0.32
C LEU A 177 -19.93 2.15 0.96
N ASN A 178 -19.66 0.90 1.33
CA ASN A 178 -18.85 0.58 2.50
C ASN A 178 -17.33 0.44 2.19
N GLY A 179 -16.92 0.68 0.94
CA GLY A 179 -15.52 0.60 0.51
C GLY A 179 -14.95 -0.81 0.33
N SER A 180 -15.77 -1.86 0.39
CA SER A 180 -15.34 -3.24 0.11
C SER A 180 -15.12 -3.52 -1.38
N LEU A 181 -15.77 -2.74 -2.25
CA LEU A 181 -15.51 -2.66 -3.67
C LEU A 181 -14.92 -1.28 -3.98
N ASP A 182 -13.88 -1.27 -4.81
CA ASP A 182 -13.21 -0.05 -5.23
C ASP A 182 -14.16 0.92 -5.97
N PHE A 183 -13.93 2.23 -5.82
CA PHE A 183 -14.75 3.27 -6.44
C PHE A 183 -14.81 3.16 -7.97
N SER A 184 -13.79 2.60 -8.63
CA SER A 184 -13.82 2.33 -10.08
C SER A 184 -15.04 1.50 -10.50
N TYR A 185 -15.56 0.62 -9.63
CA TYR A 185 -16.79 -0.11 -9.91
C TYR A 185 -18.00 0.82 -9.98
N ALA A 186 -18.06 1.90 -9.21
CA ALA A 186 -19.14 2.88 -9.31
C ALA A 186 -19.16 3.55 -10.68
N GLN A 187 -17.97 3.91 -11.21
CA GLN A 187 -17.84 4.56 -12.52
C GLN A 187 -18.37 3.68 -13.66
N ASP A 188 -18.21 2.36 -13.58
CA ASP A 188 -18.70 1.44 -14.60
C ASP A 188 -20.19 1.09 -14.46
N LEU A 189 -20.70 1.09 -13.23
CA LEU A 189 -22.04 0.62 -12.89
C LEU A 189 -23.09 1.75 -12.90
N VAL A 190 -22.66 3.01 -12.83
CA VAL A 190 -23.52 4.19 -12.94
C VAL A 190 -23.63 4.63 -14.40
N ASP A 191 -24.84 4.93 -14.82
CA ASP A 191 -25.14 5.52 -16.12
C ASP A 191 -24.79 7.02 -16.11
N LEU A 192 -23.53 7.32 -16.44
CA LEU A 192 -23.00 8.68 -16.44
C LEU A 192 -23.71 9.60 -17.45
N ASP A 193 -24.24 9.07 -18.55
CA ASP A 193 -24.99 9.88 -19.51
C ASP A 193 -26.34 10.32 -18.92
N LYS A 194 -27.04 9.44 -18.20
CA LYS A 194 -28.27 9.83 -17.48
C LYS A 194 -27.99 10.79 -16.32
N LEU A 195 -26.86 10.62 -15.64
CA LEU A 195 -26.42 11.54 -14.59
C LEU A 195 -26.15 12.93 -15.18
N ARG A 196 -25.43 13.00 -16.32
CA ARG A 196 -25.21 14.24 -17.09
C ARG A 196 -26.53 14.91 -17.50
N ASP A 197 -27.48 14.14 -18.02
CA ASP A 197 -28.78 14.64 -18.44
C ASP A 197 -29.59 15.20 -17.27
N GLU A 198 -29.51 14.59 -16.08
CA GLU A 198 -30.13 15.15 -14.87
C GLU A 198 -29.41 16.41 -14.40
N MET A 199 -28.09 16.40 -14.32
CA MET A 199 -27.31 17.56 -13.92
C MET A 199 -27.57 18.76 -14.84
N SER A 200 -27.74 18.51 -16.13
CA SER A 200 -28.07 19.53 -17.14
C SER A 200 -29.45 20.18 -16.95
N LYS A 201 -30.39 19.53 -16.24
CA LYS A 201 -31.71 20.10 -15.94
C LYS A 201 -31.68 21.13 -14.80
N PHE A 202 -30.68 21.04 -13.93
CA PHE A 202 -30.56 21.86 -12.73
C PHE A 202 -29.35 22.80 -12.76
N SER A 203 -28.44 22.65 -13.73
CA SER A 203 -27.23 23.47 -13.80
C SER A 203 -27.48 24.82 -14.47
N ALA A 204 -27.21 25.89 -13.72
CA ALA A 204 -26.72 27.13 -14.33
C ALA A 204 -25.31 26.84 -14.87
N THR A 205 -24.96 27.45 -16.01
CA THR A 205 -23.77 27.20 -16.83
C THR A 205 -22.44 27.29 -16.04
N PHE A 206 -22.07 26.23 -15.32
CA PHE A 206 -20.77 26.13 -14.65
C PHE A 206 -19.98 24.99 -15.27
N HIS A 207 -18.99 25.35 -16.09
CA HIS A 207 -18.12 24.45 -16.85
C HIS A 207 -17.15 23.60 -15.99
N ILE A 208 -17.22 23.68 -14.66
CA ILE A 208 -16.22 23.10 -13.76
C ILE A 208 -16.72 21.84 -13.05
N TYR A 209 -18.03 21.69 -12.83
CA TYR A 209 -18.59 20.55 -12.10
C TYR A 209 -19.19 19.52 -13.06
N ASN A 210 -18.60 18.33 -13.09
CA ASN A 210 -18.95 17.26 -14.02
C ASN A 210 -19.54 16.02 -13.31
N GLU A 211 -19.89 15.00 -14.08
CA GLU A 211 -20.57 13.80 -13.58
C GLU A 211 -19.70 12.97 -12.62
N PHE A 212 -18.38 13.02 -12.80
CA PHE A 212 -17.44 12.33 -11.92
C PHE A 212 -17.34 13.04 -10.57
N ASP A 213 -17.27 14.38 -10.58
CA ASP A 213 -17.30 15.16 -9.33
C ASP A 213 -18.59 14.88 -8.55
N LYS A 214 -19.73 14.80 -9.26
CA LYS A 214 -21.02 14.47 -8.63
C LYS A 214 -21.09 13.03 -8.13
N LEU A 215 -20.47 12.08 -8.83
CA LEU A 215 -20.39 10.68 -8.40
C LEU A 215 -19.50 10.53 -7.17
N GLU A 216 -18.42 11.29 -7.06
CA GLU A 216 -17.54 11.30 -5.89
C GLU A 216 -18.22 11.96 -4.68
N ASP A 217 -18.85 13.12 -4.87
CA ASP A 217 -19.50 13.88 -3.79
C ASP A 217 -20.77 13.20 -3.26
N ASP A 218 -21.53 12.52 -4.13
CA ASP A 218 -22.88 12.00 -3.83
C ASP A 218 -23.09 10.58 -4.39
N LEU A 219 -22.15 9.71 -4.02
CA LEU A 219 -22.08 8.32 -4.46
C LEU A 219 -23.38 7.55 -4.21
N GLU A 220 -23.97 7.69 -3.02
CA GLU A 220 -25.18 6.98 -2.61
C GLU A 220 -26.38 7.36 -3.50
N TYR A 221 -26.57 8.64 -3.76
CA TYR A 221 -27.61 9.11 -4.66
C TYR A 221 -27.41 8.58 -6.08
N CYS A 222 -26.19 8.71 -6.60
CA CYS A 222 -25.85 8.32 -7.97
C CYS A 222 -26.05 6.82 -8.21
N ILE A 223 -25.53 5.98 -7.31
CA ILE A 223 -25.66 4.51 -7.40
C ILE A 223 -27.11 4.06 -7.27
N ASN A 224 -27.91 4.71 -6.43
CA ASN A 224 -29.29 4.30 -6.24
C ASN A 224 -30.19 4.68 -7.41
N LYS A 225 -30.00 5.88 -7.98
CA LYS A 225 -30.87 6.42 -9.02
C LYS A 225 -30.47 6.05 -10.45
N PHE A 226 -29.17 5.96 -10.71
CA PHE A 226 -28.62 5.82 -12.07
C PHE A 226 -27.92 4.48 -12.32
N PHE A 227 -28.27 3.44 -11.56
CA PHE A 227 -27.68 2.12 -11.77
C PHE A 227 -28.00 1.57 -13.17
N LYS A 228 -26.96 1.20 -13.92
CA LYS A 228 -27.05 0.87 -15.35
C LYS A 228 -27.62 -0.52 -15.62
N TYR A 229 -27.34 -1.49 -14.75
CA TYR A 229 -27.54 -2.91 -15.04
C TYR A 229 -28.70 -3.53 -14.26
N ASN A 230 -29.49 -4.39 -14.91
CA ASN A 230 -30.35 -5.32 -14.18
C ASN A 230 -29.54 -6.49 -13.60
N SER A 231 -30.14 -7.31 -12.72
CA SER A 231 -29.42 -8.39 -12.02
C SER A 231 -28.70 -9.39 -12.95
N ASN A 232 -29.30 -9.72 -14.11
CA ASN A 232 -28.71 -10.66 -15.06
C ASN A 232 -27.57 -10.02 -15.87
N GLU A 233 -27.74 -8.77 -16.28
CA GLU A 233 -26.70 -8.00 -16.96
C GLU A 233 -25.52 -7.73 -16.03
N LEU A 234 -25.79 -7.40 -14.76
CA LEU A 234 -24.77 -7.20 -13.74
C LEU A 234 -23.94 -8.46 -13.52
N LEU A 235 -24.60 -9.62 -13.41
CA LEU A 235 -23.91 -10.90 -13.30
C LEU A 235 -22.99 -11.13 -14.50
N ASN A 236 -23.50 -10.92 -15.72
CA ASN A 236 -22.73 -11.10 -16.94
C ASN A 236 -21.55 -10.12 -17.03
N PHE A 237 -21.75 -8.87 -16.64
CA PHE A 237 -20.71 -7.85 -16.56
C PHE A 237 -19.61 -8.25 -15.57
N LEU A 238 -20.00 -8.66 -14.35
CA LEU A 238 -19.05 -9.08 -13.32
C LEU A 238 -18.20 -10.27 -13.79
N ILE A 239 -18.82 -11.24 -14.47
CA ILE A 239 -18.10 -12.44 -14.96
C ILE A 239 -17.22 -12.11 -16.16
N LYS A 240 -17.77 -11.48 -17.20
CA LYS A 240 -17.10 -11.30 -18.49
C LYS A 240 -16.11 -10.13 -18.49
N GLU A 241 -16.53 -8.98 -17.96
CA GLU A 241 -15.74 -7.74 -18.00
C GLU A 241 -14.84 -7.60 -16.76
N LYS A 242 -15.33 -8.04 -15.59
CA LYS A 242 -14.58 -7.91 -14.33
C LYS A 242 -13.90 -9.19 -13.85
N GLY A 243 -14.08 -10.32 -14.55
CA GLY A 243 -13.35 -11.56 -14.33
C GLY A 243 -13.76 -12.35 -13.08
N PHE A 244 -14.94 -12.11 -12.53
CA PHE A 244 -15.46 -12.90 -11.39
C PHE A 244 -15.81 -14.32 -11.82
N LYS A 245 -15.65 -15.27 -10.90
CA LYS A 245 -16.07 -16.67 -11.06
C LYS A 245 -17.18 -17.01 -10.06
N ILE A 246 -18.21 -17.71 -10.53
CA ILE A 246 -19.26 -18.24 -9.65
C ILE A 246 -18.70 -19.46 -8.91
N LYS A 247 -18.85 -19.48 -7.58
CA LYS A 247 -18.59 -20.65 -6.75
C LYS A 247 -19.86 -20.98 -5.96
N GLU A 248 -20.40 -22.18 -6.20
CA GLU A 248 -21.62 -22.66 -5.54
C GLU A 248 -21.48 -22.59 -4.00
N GLY A 249 -22.52 -22.07 -3.34
CA GLY A 249 -22.58 -21.90 -1.89
C GLY A 249 -21.77 -20.73 -1.31
N ILE A 250 -21.01 -19.99 -2.13
CA ILE A 250 -20.22 -18.84 -1.68
C ILE A 250 -20.61 -17.55 -2.42
N GLY A 251 -20.85 -17.60 -3.73
CA GLY A 251 -21.20 -16.42 -4.55
C GLY A 251 -20.18 -16.14 -5.65
N LEU A 252 -19.97 -14.86 -5.99
CA LEU A 252 -18.98 -14.44 -6.98
C LEU A 252 -17.64 -14.15 -6.31
N ILE A 253 -16.55 -14.70 -6.86
CA ILE A 253 -15.19 -14.53 -6.33
C ILE A 253 -14.30 -13.99 -7.43
N LYS A 254 -13.53 -12.96 -7.09
CA LYS A 254 -12.42 -12.46 -7.90
C LYS A 254 -11.15 -12.53 -7.07
N GLY A 255 -10.08 -13.08 -7.65
CA GLY A 255 -8.74 -13.15 -7.08
C GLY A 255 -7.74 -12.44 -7.97
#